data_AF-A0A0K0GBI6-F1
#
_entry.id   AF-A0A0K0GBI6-F1
#
_cell.length_a   1.000
_cell.length_b   1.000
_cell.length_c   1.000
_cell.angle_alpha   90.00
_cell.angle_beta   90.00
_cell.angle_gamma   90.00
#
_symmetry.space_group_name_H-M   'P 1'
#
loop_
_entity.id
_entity.type
_entity.pdbx_description
1 polymer ?
#
loop_
_entity_poly.entity_id
_entity_poly.type
_entity_poly.pdbx_seq_one_letter_code
_entity_poly.pdbx_strand_id
1 'polypeptide(L)'
;MYHIVEERIKESIENGELDNLPGKGEPLNLREEYQGLSPEIRRTFKILKTAGYIPEEKEKENLTFKDLHQFATGMESEQIQFERKRQFESFVKERKLKKNPSFRHYAKKIYNKLLS
;
A
#
# COMPACT_ATOMS: atom_id res chain seq x y z
N MET A 1 -25.94 -11.78 -6.52
CA MET A 1 -26.16 -10.40 -6.99
C MET A 1 -25.20 -9.99 -8.13
N TYR A 2 -24.55 -10.94 -8.83
CA TYR A 2 -23.69 -10.64 -9.99
C TYR A 2 -24.05 -11.43 -11.27
N HIS A 3 -25.06 -12.31 -11.23
CA HIS A 3 -25.39 -13.21 -12.35
C HIS A 3 -25.69 -12.46 -13.66
N ILE A 4 -26.45 -11.37 -13.59
CA ILE A 4 -26.76 -10.55 -14.77
C ILE A 4 -25.49 -9.93 -15.38
N VAL A 5 -24.49 -9.58 -14.56
CA VAL A 5 -23.22 -9.01 -15.05
C VAL A 5 -22.37 -10.10 -15.69
N GLU A 6 -22.29 -11.28 -15.07
CA GLU A 6 -21.54 -12.43 -15.63
C GLU A 6 -22.12 -12.91 -16.95
N GLU A 7 -23.45 -13.04 -17.05
CA GLU A 7 -24.13 -13.43 -18.30
C GLU A 7 -23.83 -12.44 -19.42
N ARG A 8 -23.90 -11.14 -19.13
CA ARG A 8 -23.63 -10.10 -20.12
C ARG A 8 -22.17 -10.06 -20.58
N ILE A 9 -21.22 -10.30 -19.66
CA ILE A 9 -19.79 -10.43 -20.01
C ILE A 9 -19.59 -11.65 -20.93
N LYS A 10 -20.25 -12.78 -20.65
CA LYS A 10 -20.16 -13.98 -21.49
C LYS A 10 -20.73 -13.74 -22.89
N GLU A 11 -21.91 -13.14 -23.00
CA GLU A 11 -22.51 -12.79 -24.30
C GLU A 11 -21.58 -11.88 -25.11
N SER A 12 -21.00 -10.84 -24.49
CA SER A 12 -20.03 -9.96 -25.16
C SER A 12 -18.74 -10.69 -25.61
N ILE A 13 -18.27 -11.69 -24.85
CA ILE A 13 -17.16 -12.55 -25.26
C ILE A 13 -17.55 -13.40 -26.47
N GLU A 14 -18.72 -14.05 -26.44
CA GLU A 14 -19.23 -14.91 -27.52
C GLU A 14 -19.45 -14.13 -28.81
N ASN A 15 -19.91 -12.88 -28.71
CA ASN A 15 -20.10 -11.97 -29.83
C ASN A 15 -18.78 -11.36 -30.36
N GLY A 16 -17.64 -11.65 -29.74
CA GLY A 16 -16.33 -11.09 -30.13
C GLY A 16 -16.18 -9.60 -29.85
N GLU A 17 -17.04 -9.00 -29.02
CA GLU A 17 -17.02 -7.56 -28.72
C GLU A 17 -15.73 -7.11 -28.02
N LEU A 18 -15.02 -8.06 -27.38
CA LEU A 18 -13.75 -7.82 -26.70
C LEU A 18 -12.52 -8.09 -27.59
N ASP A 19 -12.71 -8.50 -28.85
CA ASP A 19 -11.60 -8.91 -29.72
C ASP A 19 -10.77 -7.75 -30.28
N ASN A 20 -11.36 -6.56 -30.43
CA ASN A 20 -10.66 -5.39 -30.98
C ASN A 20 -10.79 -4.18 -30.05
N LEU A 21 -10.58 -4.41 -28.75
CA LEU A 21 -10.57 -3.33 -27.78
C LEU A 21 -9.46 -2.31 -28.09
N PRO A 22 -9.73 -1.00 -27.90
CA PRO A 22 -8.72 0.03 -28.07
C PRO A 22 -7.54 -0.23 -27.14
N GLY A 23 -6.32 -0.22 -27.70
CA GLY A 23 -5.08 -0.52 -26.97
C GLY A 23 -4.77 -2.01 -26.82
N LYS A 24 -5.51 -2.92 -27.46
CA LYS A 24 -5.16 -4.36 -27.47
C LYS A 24 -3.80 -4.57 -28.13
N GLY A 25 -2.86 -5.15 -27.38
CA GLY A 25 -1.48 -5.41 -27.83
C GLY A 25 -0.52 -4.22 -27.72
N GLU A 26 -1.05 -3.03 -27.44
CA GLU A 26 -0.24 -1.82 -27.26
C GLU A 26 0.38 -1.76 -25.86
N PRO A 27 1.59 -1.21 -25.70
CA PRO A 27 2.20 -1.00 -24.40
C PRO A 27 1.40 0.01 -23.58
N LEU A 28 1.23 -0.28 -22.28
CA LEU A 28 0.55 0.64 -21.36
C LEU A 28 1.29 1.98 -21.25
N ASN A 29 0.57 3.08 -21.44
CA ASN A 29 1.10 4.44 -21.29
C ASN A 29 1.18 4.88 -19.82
N LEU A 30 2.10 4.27 -19.08
CA LEU A 30 2.28 4.53 -17.65
C LEU A 30 3.08 5.81 -17.37
N ARG A 31 3.92 6.25 -18.32
CA ARG A 31 4.83 7.39 -18.11
C ARG A 31 4.08 8.72 -18.09
N GLU A 32 3.10 8.90 -18.97
CA GLU A 32 2.35 10.14 -19.08
C GLU A 32 1.26 10.24 -18.01
N GLU A 33 0.60 9.12 -17.67
CA GLU A 33 -0.47 9.06 -16.66
C GLU A 33 0.06 9.24 -15.22
N TYR A 34 1.30 8.81 -14.98
CA TYR A 34 1.93 8.79 -13.65
C TYR A 34 3.30 9.46 -13.65
N GLN A 35 3.35 10.68 -14.18
CA GLN A 35 4.49 11.58 -14.00
C GLN A 35 4.79 11.75 -12.50
N GLY A 36 6.08 11.83 -12.16
CA GLY A 36 6.55 11.87 -10.76
C GLY A 36 6.81 10.49 -10.13
N LEU A 37 6.18 9.41 -10.62
CA LEU A 37 6.48 8.06 -10.14
C LEU A 37 7.71 7.45 -10.84
N SER A 38 8.52 6.71 -10.08
CA SER A 38 9.61 5.91 -10.63
C SER A 38 9.06 4.77 -11.51
N PRO A 39 9.80 4.31 -12.54
CA PRO A 39 9.32 3.29 -13.46
C PRO A 39 8.81 2.00 -12.79
N GLU A 40 9.49 1.58 -11.72
CA GLU A 40 9.16 0.37 -10.95
C GLU A 40 7.83 0.51 -10.19
N ILE A 41 7.50 1.72 -9.74
CA ILE A 41 6.31 2.00 -8.93
C ILE A 41 5.06 2.18 -9.79
N ARG A 42 5.20 2.75 -11.00
CA ARG A 42 4.05 3.08 -11.87
C ARG A 42 3.10 1.92 -12.10
N ARG A 43 3.65 0.73 -12.37
CA ARG A 43 2.87 -0.45 -12.75
C ARG A 43 2.06 -0.95 -11.55
N THR A 44 2.70 -1.09 -10.39
CA THR A 44 2.05 -1.48 -9.13
C THR A 44 1.02 -0.43 -8.69
N PHE A 45 1.35 0.85 -8.80
CA PHE A 45 0.44 1.95 -8.48
C PHE A 45 -0.83 1.91 -9.34
N LYS A 46 -0.72 1.70 -10.67
CA LYS A 46 -1.88 1.57 -11.57
C LYS A 46 -2.80 0.44 -11.14
N ILE A 47 -2.24 -0.74 -10.83
CA ILE A 47 -3.02 -1.92 -10.41
C ILE A 47 -3.78 -1.62 -9.12
N LEU A 48 -3.08 -1.15 -8.09
CA LEU A 48 -3.67 -0.87 -6.78
C LEU A 48 -4.69 0.26 -6.83
N LYS A 49 -4.45 1.31 -7.64
CA LYS A 49 -5.41 2.39 -7.86
C LYS A 49 -6.68 1.89 -8.53
N THR A 50 -6.54 1.09 -9.60
CA THR A 50 -7.69 0.53 -10.34
C THR A 50 -8.51 -0.41 -9.46
N ALA A 51 -7.86 -1.11 -8.54
CA ALA A 51 -8.51 -2.00 -7.57
C ALA A 51 -9.08 -1.26 -6.33
N GLY A 52 -8.92 0.05 -6.20
CA GLY A 52 -9.45 0.84 -5.09
C GLY A 52 -8.66 0.74 -3.77
N TYR A 53 -7.41 0.26 -3.80
CA TYR A 53 -6.57 0.09 -2.61
C TYR A 53 -5.76 1.35 -2.24
N ILE A 54 -5.71 2.34 -3.13
CA ILE A 54 -4.97 3.59 -2.89
C ILE A 54 -5.97 4.67 -2.44
N PRO A 55 -5.81 5.25 -1.24
CA PRO A 55 -6.63 6.38 -0.80
C PRO A 55 -6.51 7.58 -1.74
N GLU A 56 -7.62 8.27 -2.03
CA GLU A 56 -7.65 9.42 -2.95
C GLU A 56 -6.78 10.60 -2.48
N GLU A 57 -6.59 10.74 -1.16
CA GLU A 57 -5.84 11.82 -0.51
C GLU A 57 -4.32 11.69 -0.64
N LYS A 58 -3.79 10.55 -1.13
CA LYS A 58 -2.34 10.32 -1.24
C LYS A 58 -1.77 10.96 -2.50
N GLU A 59 -0.90 11.95 -2.32
CA GLU A 59 -0.15 12.58 -3.42
C GLU A 59 0.84 11.59 -4.08
N LYS A 60 0.95 11.67 -5.41
CA LYS A 60 1.79 10.76 -6.22
C LYS A 60 3.29 10.92 -5.94
N GLU A 61 3.75 12.06 -5.44
CA GLU A 61 5.17 12.44 -5.51
C GLU A 61 6.09 11.71 -4.53
N ASN A 62 5.55 11.09 -3.46
CA ASN A 62 6.37 10.51 -2.38
C ASN A 62 6.10 9.02 -2.11
N LEU A 63 5.51 8.31 -3.07
CA LEU A 63 5.22 6.89 -2.89
C LEU A 63 6.48 6.04 -3.03
N THR A 64 6.66 5.14 -2.09
CA THR A 64 7.70 4.11 -2.10
C THR A 64 7.10 2.73 -2.33
N PHE A 65 7.95 1.75 -2.66
CA PHE A 65 7.51 0.35 -2.75
C PHE A 65 6.91 -0.16 -1.43
N LYS A 66 7.40 0.34 -0.29
CA LYS A 66 6.88 -0.01 1.04
C LYS A 66 5.44 0.47 1.22
N ASP A 67 5.11 1.67 0.75
CA ASP A 67 3.74 2.21 0.81
C ASP A 67 2.79 1.37 -0.05
N LEU A 68 3.20 1.01 -1.27
CA LEU A 68 2.41 0.15 -2.14
C LEU A 68 2.18 -1.24 -1.54
N HIS A 69 3.21 -1.80 -0.91
CA HIS A 69 3.09 -3.07 -0.21
C HIS A 69 2.09 -2.99 0.94
N GLN A 70 2.17 -1.93 1.74
CA GLN A 70 1.22 -1.69 2.82
C GLN A 70 -0.21 -1.51 2.31
N PHE A 71 -0.41 -0.81 1.18
CA PHE A 71 -1.74 -0.71 0.57
C PHE A 71 -2.26 -2.06 0.09
N ALA A 72 -1.40 -2.90 -0.49
CA ALA A 72 -1.80 -4.20 -1.02
C ALA A 72 -2.16 -5.21 0.08
N THR A 73 -1.46 -5.20 1.22
CA THR A 73 -1.59 -6.24 2.26
C THR A 73 -2.27 -5.75 3.53
N GLY A 74 -2.34 -4.43 3.74
CA GLY A 74 -2.70 -3.83 5.02
C GLY A 74 -1.65 -4.05 6.13
N MET A 75 -0.53 -4.69 5.82
CA MET A 75 0.52 -5.02 6.78
C MET A 75 1.67 -4.02 6.68
N GLU A 76 2.11 -3.49 7.82
CA GLU A 76 3.39 -2.78 7.88
C GLU A 76 4.53 -3.78 7.66
N SER A 77 5.46 -3.46 6.76
CA SER A 77 6.65 -4.29 6.54
C SER A 77 7.42 -4.50 7.85
N GLU A 78 7.97 -5.71 8.06
CA GLU A 78 8.79 -6.04 9.24
C GLU A 78 9.94 -5.05 9.47
N GLN A 79 10.48 -4.49 8.37
CA GLN A 79 11.52 -3.45 8.41
C GLN A 79 11.02 -2.17 9.09
N ILE A 80 9.80 -1.71 8.79
CA ILE A 80 9.19 -0.52 9.42
C ILE A 80 8.96 -0.79 10.90
N GLN A 81 8.44 -1.96 11.26
CA GLN A 81 8.24 -2.34 12.65
C GLN A 81 9.57 -2.38 13.42
N PHE A 82 10.63 -2.93 12.81
CA PHE A 82 11.96 -2.99 13.37
C PHE A 82 12.59 -1.61 13.55
N GLU A 83 12.48 -0.73 12.56
CA GLU A 83 12.95 0.66 12.64
C GLU A 83 12.22 1.44 13.74
N ARG A 84 10.89 1.33 13.80
CA ARG A 84 10.05 1.95 14.83
C ARG A 84 10.45 1.49 16.23
N LYS A 85 10.68 0.18 16.40
CA LYS A 85 11.19 -0.39 17.66
C LYS A 85 12.56 0.19 18.03
N ARG A 86 13.50 0.22 17.08
CA ARG A 86 14.86 0.70 17.30
C ARG A 86 14.88 2.18 17.71
N GLN A 87 14.10 3.02 17.03
CA GLN A 87 13.96 4.44 17.36
C GLN A 87 13.38 4.64 18.76
N PHE A 88 12.34 3.89 19.12
CA PHE A 88 11.75 3.95 20.44
C PHE A 88 12.74 3.51 21.54
N GLU A 89 13.52 2.46 21.30
CA GLU A 89 14.56 2.02 22.23
C GLU A 89 15.67 3.08 22.42
N SER A 90 16.10 3.75 21.34
CA SER A 90 17.05 4.87 21.44
C SER A 90 16.49 6.00 22.30
N PHE A 91 15.24 6.40 22.04
CA PHE A 91 14.56 7.44 22.80
C PHE A 91 14.45 7.11 24.29
N VAL A 92 14.05 5.87 24.62
CA VAL A 92 13.96 5.39 26.02
C VAL A 92 15.33 5.44 26.72
N LYS A 93 16.40 5.12 25.99
CA LYS A 93 17.78 5.16 26.50
C LYS A 93 18.26 6.58 26.74
N GLU A 94 18.13 7.45 25.74
CA GLU A 94 18.55 8.86 25.79
C GLU A 94 17.87 9.61 26.94
N ARG A 95 16.56 9.42 27.09
CA ARG A 95 15.75 10.05 28.14
C ARG A 95 15.84 9.34 29.49
N LYS A 96 16.62 8.26 29.61
CA LYS A 96 16.77 7.44 30.83
C LYS A 96 15.42 7.01 31.42
N LEU A 97 14.40 6.79 30.57
CA LEU A 97 13.02 6.53 31.02
C LEU A 97 12.90 5.25 31.84
N LYS A 98 13.82 4.29 31.66
CA LYS A 98 13.93 3.10 32.51
C LYS A 98 14.15 3.41 34.00
N LYS A 99 14.55 4.64 34.36
CA LYS A 99 14.66 5.09 35.76
C LYS A 99 13.37 5.73 36.28
N ASN A 100 12.47 6.16 35.40
CA ASN A 100 11.22 6.81 35.75
C ASN A 100 10.19 5.75 36.24
N PRO A 101 9.64 5.87 37.46
CA PRO A 101 8.68 4.92 38.02
C PRO A 101 7.40 4.80 37.20
N SER A 102 6.87 5.91 36.69
CA SER A 102 5.67 5.94 35.85
C SER A 102 5.91 5.22 34.53
N PHE A 103 7.06 5.43 33.90
CA PHE A 103 7.40 4.69 32.69
C PHE A 103 7.48 3.18 32.94
N ARG A 104 8.09 2.73 34.04
CA ARG A 104 8.15 1.30 34.38
C ARG A 104 6.77 0.68 34.51
N HIS A 105 5.84 1.39 35.16
CA HIS A 105 4.47 0.95 35.34
C HIS A 105 3.74 0.77 33.99
N TYR A 106 3.97 1.69 33.03
CA TYR A 106 3.31 1.66 31.73
C TYR A 106 4.12 0.99 30.61
N ALA A 107 5.39 0.63 30.84
CA ALA A 107 6.31 0.18 29.81
C ALA A 107 5.72 -0.95 28.98
N LYS A 108 5.20 -2.01 29.62
CA LYS A 108 4.59 -3.14 28.94
C LYS A 108 3.40 -2.73 28.04
N LYS A 109 2.53 -1.84 28.52
CA LYS A 109 1.39 -1.34 27.74
C LYS A 109 1.85 -0.49 26.55
N ILE A 110 2.88 0.33 26.75
CA ILE A 110 3.46 1.17 25.70
C ILE A 110 4.09 0.29 24.63
N TYR A 111 4.96 -0.66 24.99
CA TYR A 111 5.58 -1.60 24.05
C TYR A 111 4.54 -2.39 23.28
N ASN A 112 3.50 -2.90 23.94
CA ASN A 112 2.45 -3.66 23.27
C ASN A 112 1.68 -2.80 22.27
N LYS A 113 1.33 -1.55 22.60
CA LYS A 113 0.60 -0.66 21.68
C LYS A 113 1.46 -0.17 20.51
N LEU A 114 2.77 -0.06 20.71
CA LEU A 114 3.71 0.48 19.73
C LEU A 114 4.36 -0.61 18.86
N LEU A 115 4.17 -1.90 19.18
CA LEU A 115 4.71 -3.05 18.44
C LEU A 115 3.65 -4.08 18.03
N SER A 116 2.39 -3.88 18.41
CA SER A 116 1.22 -4.53 17.78
C SER A 116 0.91 -3.87 16.45
#